data_AF-A0A7X1HXW0-F1
#
_entry.id   AF-A0A7X1HXW0-F1
#
_cell.length_a   1.000
_cell.length_b   1.000
_cell.length_c   1.000
_cell.angle_alpha   90.00
_cell.angle_beta   90.00
_cell.angle_gamma   90.00
#
_symmetry.space_group_name_H-M   'P 1'
#
loop_
_entity.id
_entity.type
_entity.pdbx_description
1 polymer ?
#
loop_
_entity_poly.entity_id
_entity_poly.type
_entity_poly.pdbx_seq_one_letter_code
_entity_poly.pdbx_strand_id
1 'polypeptide(L)'
;MRLKLVITLAAAGLLATGCGGGKSDSSDADAKASAPAKVTMTQRLTDPGSSPDLEPSPSPADSAPFNEQVAYELQKRTLKMAHAPGKTTGECPKGLSSKEGTKATCTTTYEGLKVQWKVTVGDKAAWSFSGDYVTFDATPSTGIITRDGVARVLFGNFSPEYVLCNNIPKAILAPLNVASKYSCEPVYKGDKPHGYGTPVRATEDGPRSY
;
A
#
# COMPACT_ATOMS: atom_id res chain seq x y z
N MET A 1 -6.72 -0.11 -33.27
CA MET A 1 -7.34 -0.78 -32.11
C MET A 1 -6.76 -0.17 -30.85
N ARG A 2 -7.61 0.28 -29.92
CA ARG A 2 -7.24 1.00 -28.69
C ARG A 2 -7.37 0.01 -27.52
N LEU A 3 -6.26 -0.38 -26.91
CA LEU A 3 -6.19 -1.26 -25.72
C LEU A 3 -6.37 -0.42 -24.45
N LYS A 4 -7.08 -0.93 -23.42
CA LYS A 4 -7.21 -0.39 -22.06
C LYS A 4 -7.33 -1.53 -21.04
N LEU A 5 -6.84 -1.33 -19.81
CA LEU A 5 -6.46 -2.41 -18.89
C LEU A 5 -7.27 -2.44 -17.58
N VAL A 6 -7.56 -3.63 -17.02
CA VAL A 6 -8.35 -3.83 -15.80
C VAL A 6 -7.76 -4.96 -14.92
N ILE A 7 -7.90 -4.84 -13.58
CA ILE A 7 -7.30 -5.69 -12.53
C ILE A 7 -8.41 -6.40 -11.73
N THR A 8 -8.24 -7.67 -11.38
CA THR A 8 -9.15 -8.44 -10.50
C THR A 8 -8.41 -9.07 -9.32
N LEU A 9 -8.86 -8.79 -8.08
CA LEU A 9 -8.44 -9.43 -6.82
C LEU A 9 -9.41 -10.57 -6.46
N ALA A 10 -8.90 -11.76 -6.17
CA ALA A 10 -9.69 -12.88 -5.65
C ALA A 10 -9.31 -13.15 -4.19
N ALA A 11 -10.26 -12.95 -3.27
CA ALA A 11 -10.13 -13.29 -1.86
C ALA A 11 -10.79 -14.65 -1.60
N ALA A 12 -9.99 -15.65 -1.23
CA ALA A 12 -10.49 -16.93 -0.73
C ALA A 12 -10.50 -16.87 0.80
N GLY A 13 -11.70 -16.95 1.38
CA GLY A 13 -11.89 -17.19 2.82
C GLY A 13 -11.75 -18.67 3.15
N LEU A 14 -11.37 -18.97 4.39
CA LEU A 14 -11.51 -20.30 5.00
C LEU A 14 -11.73 -20.16 6.51
N LEU A 15 -12.57 -21.07 7.00
CA LEU A 15 -13.34 -21.05 8.23
C LEU A 15 -12.57 -21.55 9.47
N ALA A 16 -13.18 -21.20 10.62
CA ALA A 16 -12.99 -21.67 11.99
C ALA A 16 -12.68 -23.17 12.20
N THR A 17 -11.92 -23.49 13.25
CA THR A 17 -12.31 -24.25 14.47
C THR A 17 -11.09 -24.76 15.23
N GLY A 18 -11.16 -24.85 16.57
CA GLY A 18 -10.19 -25.59 17.37
C GLY A 18 -10.01 -25.13 18.82
N CYS A 19 -11.04 -25.31 19.67
CA CYS A 19 -10.95 -25.19 21.11
C CYS A 19 -10.43 -26.51 21.69
N GLY A 20 -9.30 -26.50 22.40
CA GLY A 20 -8.73 -27.68 23.05
C GLY A 20 -8.09 -27.28 24.38
N GLY A 21 -8.78 -27.56 25.48
CA GLY A 21 -8.32 -27.31 26.84
C GLY A 21 -7.31 -28.35 27.29
N GLY A 22 -6.18 -27.88 27.81
CA GLY A 22 -5.16 -28.68 28.49
C GLY A 22 -4.60 -27.87 29.65
N LYS A 23 -4.96 -28.28 30.87
CA LYS A 23 -4.57 -27.68 32.14
C LYS A 23 -3.26 -28.34 32.57
N SER A 24 -2.17 -27.59 32.68
CA SER A 24 -0.91 -28.09 33.24
C SER A 24 -0.16 -26.96 33.93
N ASP A 25 -0.24 -27.03 35.25
CA ASP A 25 0.65 -26.58 36.32
C ASP A 25 1.68 -25.47 36.04
N SER A 26 1.40 -24.35 36.70
CA SER A 26 2.28 -23.21 36.91
C SER A 26 3.57 -23.62 37.61
N SER A 27 4.70 -23.45 36.93
CA SER A 27 5.98 -23.21 37.57
C SER A 27 6.34 -21.75 37.33
N ASP A 28 6.35 -20.97 38.41
CA ASP A 28 6.73 -19.56 38.44
C ASP A 28 8.16 -19.38 37.92
N ALA A 29 8.26 -18.92 36.68
CA ALA A 29 9.44 -18.26 36.16
C ALA A 29 9.07 -16.78 36.03
N ASP A 30 9.61 -15.97 36.93
CA ASP A 30 9.64 -14.50 36.88
C ASP A 30 10.39 -14.03 35.62
N ALA A 31 9.75 -14.19 34.46
CA ALA A 31 10.07 -13.44 33.26
C ALA A 31 9.44 -12.06 33.44
N LYS A 32 10.20 -11.13 34.04
CA LYS A 32 9.88 -9.71 34.01
C LYS A 32 9.82 -9.29 32.55
N ALA A 33 8.64 -9.39 31.96
CA ALA A 33 8.36 -8.90 30.61
C ALA A 33 8.78 -7.44 30.59
N SER A 34 9.87 -7.16 29.89
CA SER A 34 10.32 -5.79 29.69
C SER A 34 9.20 -5.08 28.97
N ALA A 35 8.51 -4.17 29.68
CA ALA A 35 7.46 -3.37 29.07
C ALA A 35 8.01 -2.75 27.78
N PRO A 36 7.29 -2.81 26.66
CA PRO A 36 7.79 -2.26 25.40
C PRO A 36 8.20 -0.80 25.62
N ALA A 37 9.42 -0.46 25.18
CA ALA A 37 9.96 0.88 25.35
C ALA A 37 8.98 1.91 24.78
N LYS A 38 8.67 2.96 25.54
CA LYS A 38 7.83 4.06 25.06
C LYS A 38 8.48 4.71 23.85
N VAL A 39 7.84 4.59 22.69
CA VAL A 39 8.25 5.30 21.49
C VAL A 39 7.82 6.76 21.65
N THR A 40 8.77 7.70 21.53
CA THR A 40 8.45 9.13 21.59
C THR A 40 7.70 9.52 20.31
N MET A 41 6.39 9.77 20.46
CA MET A 41 5.51 10.21 19.37
C MET A 41 5.17 11.69 19.58
N THR A 42 5.72 12.55 18.73
CA THR A 42 5.60 14.01 18.86
C THR A 42 4.88 14.64 17.66
N GLN A 43 4.69 13.88 16.59
CA GLN A 43 4.07 14.38 15.37
C GLN A 43 2.56 14.18 15.43
N ARG A 44 1.82 15.26 15.70
CA ARG A 44 0.36 15.27 15.61
C ARG A 44 -0.06 15.40 14.14
N LEU A 45 -0.88 14.46 13.67
CA LEU A 45 -1.53 14.46 12.37
C LEU A 45 -3.02 14.76 12.55
N THR A 46 -3.56 15.57 11.67
CA THR A 46 -4.99 15.90 11.58
C THR A 46 -5.63 15.17 10.42
N ASP A 47 -6.96 15.17 10.37
CA ASP A 47 -7.70 14.60 9.25
C ASP A 47 -7.31 15.34 7.95
N PRO A 48 -6.78 14.64 6.94
CA PRO A 48 -6.44 15.23 5.65
C PRO A 48 -7.66 15.50 4.75
N GLY A 49 -8.87 15.28 5.25
CA GLY A 49 -10.14 15.59 4.59
C GLY A 49 -10.53 14.57 3.52
N SER A 50 -11.33 15.00 2.55
CA SER A 50 -11.89 14.13 1.51
C SER A 50 -10.83 13.31 0.78
N SER A 51 -11.22 12.12 0.32
CA SER A 51 -10.36 11.24 -0.49
C SER A 51 -9.86 12.01 -1.72
N PRO A 52 -8.53 12.08 -1.93
CA PRO A 52 -7.96 12.82 -3.02
C PRO A 52 -8.19 12.05 -4.32
N ASP A 53 -8.17 12.78 -5.44
CA ASP A 53 -8.03 12.12 -6.73
C ASP A 53 -6.62 11.52 -6.84
N LEU A 54 -6.55 10.20 -7.07
CA LEU A 54 -5.30 9.44 -7.18
C LEU A 54 -5.08 8.96 -8.62
N GLU A 55 -5.42 9.83 -9.58
CA GLU A 55 -5.11 9.64 -10.98
C GLU A 55 -3.83 10.39 -11.41
N PRO A 56 -2.88 9.71 -12.06
CA PRO A 56 -1.73 10.39 -12.66
C PRO A 56 -2.19 11.31 -13.79
N SER A 57 -1.46 12.40 -14.02
CA SER A 57 -1.72 13.32 -15.14
C SER A 57 -0.43 13.69 -15.86
N PRO A 58 -0.42 13.73 -17.21
CA PRO A 58 -1.53 13.43 -18.11
C PRO A 58 -1.73 11.92 -18.35
N SER A 59 -2.95 11.53 -18.75
CA SER A 59 -3.23 10.19 -19.29
C SER A 59 -2.56 10.01 -20.66
N PRO A 60 -2.04 8.81 -20.99
CA PRO A 60 -1.57 8.51 -22.33
C PRO A 60 -2.71 8.63 -23.35
N ALA A 61 -2.34 8.92 -24.60
CA ALA A 61 -3.30 8.89 -25.71
C ALA A 61 -3.83 7.46 -25.91
N ASP A 62 -5.04 7.32 -26.43
CA ASP A 62 -5.62 5.98 -26.65
C ASP A 62 -4.82 5.10 -27.63
N SER A 63 -4.00 5.70 -28.49
CA SER A 63 -3.09 5.02 -29.42
C SER A 63 -1.66 4.87 -28.89
N ALA A 64 -1.42 5.20 -27.62
CA ALA A 64 -0.11 5.04 -26.99
C ALA A 64 0.30 3.56 -26.99
N PRO A 65 1.60 3.26 -27.15
CA PRO A 65 2.10 1.90 -27.15
C PRO A 65 1.85 1.23 -25.79
N PHE A 66 1.74 -0.10 -25.80
CA PHE A 66 1.34 -0.88 -24.63
C PHE A 66 2.20 -0.63 -23.39
N ASN A 67 3.51 -0.44 -23.57
CA ASN A 67 4.44 -0.13 -22.48
C ASN A 67 4.13 1.21 -21.79
N GLU A 68 3.66 2.23 -22.52
CA GLU A 68 3.25 3.51 -21.95
C GLU A 68 1.93 3.38 -21.17
N GLN A 69 0.99 2.57 -21.66
CA GLN A 69 -0.25 2.29 -20.95
C GLN A 69 0.01 1.56 -19.62
N VAL A 70 0.86 0.53 -19.64
CA VAL A 70 1.26 -0.19 -18.41
C VAL A 70 1.97 0.78 -17.46
N ALA A 71 2.89 1.62 -17.95
CA ALA A 71 3.58 2.60 -17.11
C ALA A 71 2.61 3.60 -16.44
N TYR A 72 1.57 4.04 -17.14
CA TYR A 72 0.52 4.89 -16.57
C TYR A 72 -0.29 4.16 -15.49
N GLU A 73 -0.71 2.92 -15.75
CA GLU A 73 -1.43 2.12 -14.74
C GLU A 73 -0.58 1.86 -13.49
N LEU A 74 0.73 1.63 -13.65
CA LEU A 74 1.63 1.50 -12.52
C LEU A 74 1.81 2.80 -11.74
N GLN A 75 1.77 3.97 -12.40
CA GLN A 75 1.74 5.26 -11.70
C GLN A 75 0.48 5.38 -10.83
N LYS A 76 -0.68 4.97 -11.36
CA LYS A 76 -1.95 4.95 -10.61
C LYS A 76 -1.88 4.00 -9.42
N ARG A 77 -1.33 2.79 -9.61
CA ARG A 77 -1.07 1.85 -8.49
C ARG A 77 -0.10 2.44 -7.48
N THR A 78 0.93 3.16 -7.91
CA THR A 78 1.90 3.80 -7.02
C THR A 78 1.25 4.91 -6.17
N LEU A 79 0.38 5.74 -6.75
CA LEU A 79 -0.41 6.73 -6.00
C LEU A 79 -1.33 6.07 -4.97
N LYS A 80 -2.02 4.99 -5.35
CA LYS A 80 -2.86 4.20 -4.45
C LYS A 80 -2.05 3.58 -3.29
N MET A 81 -0.90 2.99 -3.61
CA MET A 81 0.03 2.43 -2.63
C MET A 81 0.62 3.49 -1.69
N ALA A 82 0.81 4.72 -2.16
CA ALA A 82 1.19 5.84 -1.30
C ALA A 82 0.02 6.36 -0.46
N HIS A 83 -1.22 6.07 -0.89
CA HIS A 83 -2.48 6.55 -0.32
C HIS A 83 -2.52 8.08 -0.15
N ALA A 84 -1.81 8.80 -1.03
CA ALA A 84 -1.65 10.25 -0.96
C ALA A 84 -1.34 10.81 -2.35
N PRO A 85 -1.78 12.05 -2.67
CA PRO A 85 -1.41 12.71 -3.91
C PRO A 85 0.10 12.95 -3.93
N GLY A 86 0.69 12.99 -5.12
CA GLY A 86 2.11 13.25 -5.29
C GLY A 86 2.54 13.20 -6.74
N LYS A 87 3.73 13.72 -7.01
CA LYS A 87 4.34 13.64 -8.34
C LYS A 87 4.75 12.20 -8.62
N THR A 88 4.29 11.65 -9.74
CA THR A 88 4.68 10.32 -10.20
C THR A 88 5.19 10.33 -11.62
N THR A 89 6.05 9.37 -11.93
CA THR A 89 6.46 9.02 -13.29
C THR A 89 6.48 7.51 -13.43
N GLY A 90 6.45 7.00 -14.66
CA GLY A 90 6.48 5.56 -14.92
C GLY A 90 7.18 5.25 -16.23
N GLU A 91 8.01 4.22 -16.20
CA GLU A 91 8.76 3.74 -17.37
C GLU A 91 8.73 2.21 -17.41
N CYS A 92 8.38 1.67 -18.57
CA CYS A 92 8.45 0.25 -18.87
C CYS A 92 9.39 0.01 -20.07
N PRO A 93 10.04 -1.16 -20.17
CA PRO A 93 10.89 -1.49 -21.30
C PRO A 93 10.15 -1.37 -22.64
N LYS A 94 10.79 -0.80 -23.67
CA LYS A 94 10.19 -0.62 -25.00
C LYS A 94 9.74 -1.92 -25.67
N GLY A 95 10.34 -3.05 -25.30
CA GLY A 95 9.98 -4.38 -25.79
C GLY A 95 8.82 -5.04 -25.05
N LEU A 96 8.19 -4.37 -24.07
CA LEU A 96 7.03 -4.90 -23.38
C LEU A 96 5.84 -4.99 -24.35
N SER A 97 5.46 -6.22 -24.67
CA SER A 97 4.34 -6.55 -25.56
C SER A 97 3.13 -7.02 -24.77
N SER A 98 1.95 -6.96 -25.39
CA SER A 98 0.69 -7.50 -24.84
C SER A 98 0.58 -9.02 -24.99
N LYS A 99 1.67 -9.73 -25.32
CA LYS A 99 1.67 -11.18 -25.43
C LYS A 99 1.60 -11.81 -24.03
N GLU A 100 0.69 -12.74 -23.83
CA GLU A 100 0.56 -13.55 -22.62
C GLU A 100 1.92 -14.17 -22.21
N GLY A 101 2.18 -14.18 -20.90
CA GLY A 101 3.41 -14.69 -20.31
C GLY A 101 4.61 -13.74 -20.45
N THR A 102 4.47 -12.61 -21.15
CA THR A 102 5.52 -11.59 -21.21
C THR A 102 5.77 -11.03 -19.80
N LYS A 103 7.05 -11.03 -19.40
CA LYS A 103 7.49 -10.47 -18.12
C LYS A 103 8.37 -9.27 -18.36
N ALA A 104 8.22 -8.25 -17.52
CA ALA A 104 9.07 -7.07 -17.53
C ALA A 104 9.24 -6.52 -16.12
N THR A 105 10.31 -5.74 -15.94
CA THR A 105 10.44 -4.87 -14.77
C THR A 105 10.22 -3.44 -15.23
N CYS A 106 9.18 -2.81 -14.70
CA CYS A 106 8.92 -1.39 -14.88
C CYS A 106 9.36 -0.62 -13.64
N THR A 107 9.67 0.66 -13.79
CA THR A 107 10.00 1.54 -12.68
C THR A 107 9.01 2.68 -12.63
N THR A 108 8.47 2.96 -11.45
CA THR A 108 7.74 4.20 -11.18
C THR A 108 8.50 5.06 -10.19
N THR A 109 8.14 6.33 -10.14
CA THR A 109 8.57 7.23 -9.06
C THR A 109 7.37 7.79 -8.32
N TYR A 110 7.57 8.10 -7.04
CA TYR A 110 6.65 8.89 -6.22
C TYR A 110 7.48 9.90 -5.43
N GLU A 111 7.31 11.20 -5.70
CA GLU A 111 8.11 12.27 -5.07
C GLU A 111 9.63 12.00 -5.16
N GLY A 112 10.07 11.39 -6.28
CA GLY A 112 11.47 11.00 -6.52
C GLY A 112 11.89 9.64 -5.95
N LEU A 113 11.05 8.99 -5.13
CA LEU A 113 11.28 7.63 -4.63
C LEU A 113 11.01 6.61 -5.74
N LYS A 114 12.01 5.79 -6.09
CA LYS A 114 11.89 4.78 -7.15
C LYS A 114 11.28 3.48 -6.61
N VAL A 115 10.24 2.98 -7.27
CA VAL A 115 9.61 1.67 -7.01
C VAL A 115 9.74 0.80 -8.25
N GLN A 116 10.34 -0.37 -8.11
CA GLN A 116 10.36 -1.36 -9.19
C GLN A 116 9.14 -2.26 -9.10
N TRP A 117 8.49 -2.49 -10.23
CA TRP A 117 7.33 -3.34 -10.41
C TRP A 117 7.67 -4.51 -11.32
N LYS A 118 7.45 -5.73 -10.84
CA LYS A 118 7.51 -6.94 -11.66
C LYS A 118 6.16 -7.13 -12.33
N VAL A 119 6.12 -6.98 -13.64
CA VAL A 119 4.91 -7.12 -14.46
C VAL A 119 4.90 -8.48 -15.13
N THR A 120 3.75 -9.15 -15.10
CA THR A 120 3.46 -10.35 -15.90
C THR A 120 2.17 -10.11 -16.67
N VAL A 121 2.24 -10.16 -17.99
CA VAL A 121 1.06 -10.05 -18.86
C VAL A 121 0.31 -11.37 -18.84
N GLY A 122 -0.97 -11.31 -18.49
CA GLY A 122 -1.86 -12.46 -18.41
C GLY A 122 -2.65 -12.67 -19.70
N ASP A 123 -3.71 -13.45 -19.56
CA ASP A 123 -4.59 -13.83 -20.66
C ASP A 123 -5.38 -12.63 -21.21
N LYS A 124 -6.07 -12.89 -22.32
CA LYS A 124 -7.13 -11.99 -22.78
C LYS A 124 -8.17 -11.81 -21.68
N ALA A 125 -8.61 -10.58 -21.48
CA ALA A 125 -9.66 -10.30 -20.51
C ALA A 125 -10.94 -11.05 -20.91
N ALA A 126 -11.52 -11.81 -19.99
CA ALA A 126 -12.68 -12.68 -20.26
C ALA A 126 -13.91 -11.93 -20.80
N TRP A 127 -14.02 -10.64 -20.52
CA TRP A 127 -15.09 -9.75 -21.01
C TRP A 127 -14.77 -9.08 -22.35
N SER A 128 -13.56 -9.27 -22.89
CA SER A 128 -13.16 -8.75 -24.19
C SER A 128 -13.67 -9.64 -25.32
N PHE A 129 -14.89 -9.36 -25.77
CA PHE A 129 -15.50 -10.07 -26.91
C PHE A 129 -14.68 -9.95 -28.20
N SER A 130 -13.92 -8.86 -28.37
CA SER A 130 -13.01 -8.68 -29.50
C SER A 130 -11.61 -9.26 -29.28
N GLY A 131 -11.27 -9.66 -28.04
CA GLY A 131 -9.94 -10.15 -27.68
C GLY A 131 -8.85 -9.09 -27.67
N ASP A 132 -9.23 -7.81 -27.73
CA ASP A 132 -8.34 -6.65 -27.76
C ASP A 132 -7.95 -6.17 -26.36
N TYR A 133 -8.24 -6.91 -25.29
CA TYR A 133 -7.81 -6.50 -23.94
C TYR A 133 -7.07 -7.65 -23.28
N VAL A 134 -5.96 -7.33 -22.62
CA VAL A 134 -5.17 -8.26 -21.83
C VAL A 134 -5.16 -7.83 -20.37
N THR A 135 -5.07 -8.78 -19.46
CA THR A 135 -4.82 -8.49 -18.05
C THR A 135 -3.31 -8.43 -17.80
N PHE A 136 -2.88 -7.76 -16.73
CA PHE A 136 -1.53 -7.92 -16.22
C PHE A 136 -1.51 -7.88 -14.70
N ASP A 137 -0.64 -8.70 -14.14
CA ASP A 137 -0.26 -8.67 -12.74
C ASP A 137 0.98 -7.80 -12.58
N ALA A 138 1.01 -7.04 -11.48
CA ALA A 138 2.16 -6.23 -11.15
C ALA A 138 2.38 -6.18 -9.65
N THR A 139 3.55 -6.63 -9.21
CA THR A 139 3.96 -6.68 -7.81
C THR A 139 5.09 -5.69 -7.58
N PRO A 140 4.96 -4.75 -6.63
CA PRO A 140 6.03 -3.84 -6.28
C PRO A 140 7.11 -4.57 -5.48
N SER A 141 8.35 -4.11 -5.60
CA SER A 141 9.48 -4.61 -4.79
C SER A 141 9.53 -4.00 -3.38
N THR A 142 8.95 -2.81 -3.22
CA THR A 142 8.90 -2.03 -1.98
C THR A 142 7.59 -1.27 -1.91
N GLY A 143 7.10 -1.01 -0.71
CA GLY A 143 5.96 -0.12 -0.49
C GLY A 143 6.40 1.31 -0.22
N ILE A 144 5.42 2.22 -0.16
CA ILE A 144 5.61 3.61 0.23
C ILE A 144 4.84 3.88 1.52
N ILE A 145 5.51 4.49 2.50
CA ILE A 145 4.85 5.08 3.66
C ILE A 145 4.84 6.59 3.45
N THR A 146 3.64 7.18 3.36
CA THR A 146 3.46 8.62 3.39
C THR A 146 2.80 9.03 4.69
N ARG A 147 3.12 10.24 5.17
CA ARG A 147 2.47 10.80 6.35
C ARG A 147 0.96 10.92 6.14
N ASP A 148 0.56 11.45 4.99
CA ASP A 148 -0.85 11.67 4.65
C ASP A 148 -1.59 10.35 4.46
N GLY A 149 -0.96 9.35 3.84
CA GLY A 149 -1.55 8.02 3.67
C GLY A 149 -1.78 7.31 5.00
N VAL A 150 -0.85 7.42 5.94
CA VAL A 150 -1.03 6.92 7.31
C VAL A 150 -2.18 7.64 8.01
N ALA A 151 -2.26 8.97 7.91
CA ALA A 151 -3.36 9.74 8.47
C ALA A 151 -4.71 9.28 7.87
N ARG A 152 -4.83 9.21 6.54
CA ARG A 152 -6.07 8.77 5.85
C ARG A 152 -6.55 7.41 6.32
N VAL A 153 -5.65 6.44 6.44
CA VAL A 153 -6.01 5.08 6.87
C VAL A 153 -6.47 5.08 8.33
N LEU A 154 -5.79 5.82 9.21
CA LEU A 154 -6.16 5.87 10.63
C LEU A 154 -7.45 6.65 10.87
N PHE A 155 -7.65 7.78 10.20
CA PHE A 155 -8.91 8.52 10.28
C PHE A 155 -10.08 7.75 9.66
N GLY A 156 -9.86 7.09 8.53
CA GLY A 156 -10.88 6.28 7.86
C GLY A 156 -11.30 5.03 8.66
N ASN A 157 -10.40 4.45 9.45
CA ASN A 157 -10.69 3.24 10.21
C ASN A 157 -11.18 3.51 11.64
N PHE A 158 -10.72 4.59 12.26
CA PHE A 158 -10.90 4.81 13.70
C PHE A 158 -11.61 6.12 14.06
N SER A 159 -11.71 7.11 13.16
CA SER A 159 -12.30 8.42 13.45
C SER A 159 -11.77 9.10 14.75
N PRO A 160 -10.44 9.19 14.97
CA PRO A 160 -9.88 9.84 16.15
C PRO A 160 -10.04 11.37 16.09
N GLU A 161 -9.78 12.06 17.20
CA GLU A 161 -9.64 13.54 17.18
C GLU A 161 -8.33 13.94 16.48
N TYR A 162 -7.25 13.18 16.75
CA TYR A 162 -5.98 13.31 16.07
C TYR A 162 -5.20 12.00 16.11
N VAL A 163 -4.18 11.89 15.27
CA VAL A 163 -3.23 10.77 15.32
C VAL A 163 -1.88 11.29 15.81
N LEU A 164 -1.27 10.60 16.76
CA LEU A 164 0.07 10.91 17.24
C LEU A 164 1.06 9.87 16.72
N CYS A 165 2.05 10.30 15.93
CA CYS A 165 3.06 9.43 15.33
C CYS A 165 4.47 9.82 15.75
N ASN A 166 5.43 8.92 15.54
CA ASN A 166 6.84 9.27 15.56
C ASN A 166 7.31 9.79 14.19
N ASN A 167 7.57 11.09 14.08
CA ASN A 167 8.29 11.78 13.00
C ASN A 167 8.32 11.08 11.62
N ILE A 168 7.15 10.77 11.05
CA ILE A 168 7.05 10.14 9.74
C ILE A 168 7.47 11.19 8.70
N PRO A 169 8.46 10.89 7.82
CA PRO A 169 8.80 11.75 6.70
C PRO A 169 7.59 11.99 5.79
N LYS A 170 7.68 12.97 4.88
CA LYS A 170 6.61 13.19 3.90
C LYS A 170 6.29 11.90 3.12
N ALA A 171 7.33 11.23 2.64
CA ALA A 171 7.27 9.93 1.99
C ALA A 171 8.58 9.16 2.20
N ILE A 172 8.52 7.84 2.30
CA ILE A 172 9.70 6.97 2.37
C ILE A 172 9.39 5.59 1.78
N LEU A 173 10.41 4.94 1.22
CA LEU A 173 10.33 3.53 0.84
C LEU A 173 10.44 2.64 2.07
N ALA A 174 9.65 1.57 2.11
CA ALA A 174 9.71 0.56 3.15
C ALA A 174 9.54 -0.84 2.56
N PRO A 175 10.11 -1.89 3.19
CA PRO A 175 9.81 -3.27 2.81
C PRO A 175 8.31 -3.55 2.94
N LEU A 176 7.76 -4.30 1.99
CA LEU A 176 6.34 -4.67 2.00
C LEU A 176 6.04 -5.61 3.17
N ASN A 177 4.92 -5.35 3.85
CA ASN A 177 4.36 -6.15 4.94
C ASN A 177 5.26 -6.32 6.17
N VAL A 178 6.37 -5.58 6.26
CA VAL A 178 7.26 -5.54 7.42
C VAL A 178 6.95 -4.31 8.27
N ALA A 179 6.87 -4.49 9.59
CA ALA A 179 6.75 -3.38 10.52
C ALA A 179 7.92 -2.41 10.33
N SER A 180 7.61 -1.14 10.06
CA SER A 180 8.63 -0.10 9.97
C SER A 180 9.02 0.38 11.36
N LYS A 181 10.02 1.27 11.42
CA LYS A 181 10.35 2.00 12.66
C LYS A 181 9.30 3.03 13.06
N TYR A 182 8.30 3.29 12.20
CA TYR A 182 7.25 4.26 12.47
C TYR A 182 6.09 3.59 13.18
N SER A 183 5.46 4.32 14.10
CA SER A 183 4.32 3.93 14.90
C SER A 183 3.41 5.12 15.09
N CYS A 184 2.11 4.84 15.17
CA CYS A 184 1.08 5.85 15.38
C CYS A 184 0.04 5.38 16.39
N GLU A 185 -0.56 6.34 17.08
CA GLU A 185 -1.62 6.15 18.05
C GLU A 185 -2.81 7.05 17.68
N PRO A 186 -4.00 6.49 17.39
CA PRO A 186 -5.22 7.28 17.31
C PRO A 186 -5.61 7.77 18.71
N VAL A 187 -5.84 9.08 18.87
CA VAL A 187 -6.27 9.68 20.13
C VAL A 187 -7.69 10.24 19.98
N TYR A 188 -8.60 9.75 20.81
CA TYR A 188 -10.02 10.11 20.75
C TYR A 188 -10.33 11.33 21.59
N LYS A 189 -11.51 11.90 21.35
CA LYS A 189 -11.97 13.10 22.04
C LYS A 189 -12.09 12.87 23.54
N GLY A 190 -11.34 13.65 24.31
CA GLY A 190 -11.30 13.57 25.77
C GLY A 190 -10.23 12.63 26.33
N ASP A 191 -9.56 11.86 25.47
CA ASP A 191 -8.49 10.94 25.89
C ASP A 191 -7.13 11.62 25.94
N LYS A 192 -6.24 11.08 26.78
CA LYS A 192 -4.82 11.42 26.78
C LYS A 192 -4.07 10.34 25.98
N PRO A 193 -3.00 10.70 25.24
CA PRO A 193 -2.15 9.71 24.59
C PRO A 193 -1.61 8.69 25.61
N HIS A 194 -1.75 7.42 25.28
CA HIS A 194 -1.24 6.29 26.03
C HIS A 194 0.28 6.17 25.90
N GLY A 195 0.84 6.66 24.79
CA GLY A 195 2.28 6.62 24.52
C GLY A 195 2.75 5.29 23.94
N TYR A 196 1.82 4.47 23.43
CA TYR A 196 2.09 3.19 22.79
C TYR A 196 1.46 3.19 21.40
N GLY A 197 2.26 3.51 20.39
CA GLY A 197 1.81 3.51 19.00
C GLY A 197 1.90 2.12 18.38
N THR A 198 0.94 1.82 17.51
CA THR A 198 0.97 0.62 16.68
C THR A 198 1.94 0.83 15.52
N PRO A 199 2.83 -0.14 15.22
CA PRO A 199 3.75 -0.03 14.09
C PRO A 199 3.02 0.14 12.76
N VAL A 200 3.53 1.07 11.95
CA VAL A 200 3.11 1.28 10.57
C VAL A 200 3.91 0.35 9.67
N ARG A 201 3.26 -0.28 8.70
CA ARG A 201 3.90 -1.06 7.62
C ARG A 201 3.41 -0.59 6.26
N ALA A 202 4.23 -0.74 5.23
CA ALA A 202 3.78 -0.51 3.86
C ALA A 202 3.19 -1.80 3.28
N THR A 203 2.06 -1.72 2.59
CA THR A 203 1.51 -2.83 1.77
C THR A 203 1.33 -2.36 0.34
N GLU A 204 0.90 -3.26 -0.54
CA GLU A 204 0.59 -2.91 -1.94
C GLU A 204 -0.63 -1.96 -2.05
N ASP A 205 -1.49 -1.95 -1.04
CA ASP A 205 -2.73 -1.16 -0.99
C ASP A 205 -2.62 0.13 -0.18
N GLY A 206 -1.45 0.42 0.40
CA GLY A 206 -1.28 1.58 1.26
C GLY A 206 -0.48 1.32 2.54
N PRO A 207 -0.17 2.38 3.30
CA PRO A 207 0.26 2.23 4.67
C PRO A 207 -0.82 1.55 5.53
N ARG A 208 -0.42 0.69 6.47
CA ARG A 208 -1.31 0.03 7.43
C ARG A 208 -0.74 0.14 8.84
N SER A 209 -1.63 0.20 9.83
CA SER A 209 -1.28 0.27 11.25
C SER A 209 -2.23 -0.63 12.04
N TYR A 210 -1.81 -1.86 12.27
CA TYR A 210 -2.45 -2.89 13.10
C TYR A 210 -1.41 -3.96 13.46
#